data_AF-A0A7K2MU78-F1
#
_entry.id   AF-A0A7K2MU78-F1
#
_cell.length_a   1.000
_cell.length_b   1.000
_cell.length_c   1.000
_cell.angle_alpha   90.00
_cell.angle_beta   90.00
_cell.angle_gamma   90.00
#
_symmetry.space_group_name_H-M   'P 1'
#
loop_
_entity.id
_entity.type
_entity.pdbx_description
1 polymer ?
#
loop_
_entity_poly.entity_id
_entity_poly.type
_entity_poly.pdbx_seq_one_letter_code
_entity_poly.pdbx_strand_id
1 'polypeptide(L)' 'MTELAAVKAALKTQAVETPSWAYGNSGTRFKVFAQAGVPRDPFEKLDDAAKVHEFTGVAPTVALHIPWDRVEDY' A
#
# COMPACT_ATOMS: atom_id res chain seq x y z
N MET A 1 29.61 -2.97 -20.94
CA MET A 1 29.50 -1.97 -19.86
C MET A 1 28.04 -1.79 -19.55
N THR A 2 27.66 -1.68 -18.29
CA THR A 2 26.25 -1.49 -17.89
C THR A 2 25.88 -0.03 -18.09
N GLU A 3 24.81 0.25 -18.85
CA GLU A 3 24.29 1.60 -19.08
C GLU A 3 23.53 2.10 -17.84
N LEU A 4 24.27 2.49 -16.81
CA LEU A 4 23.74 2.86 -15.49
C LEU A 4 22.67 3.97 -15.57
N ALA A 5 22.82 4.93 -16.48
CA ALA A 5 21.84 6.00 -16.67
C ALA A 5 20.49 5.47 -17.16
N ALA A 6 20.50 4.52 -18.10
CA ALA A 6 19.28 3.89 -18.62
C ALA A 6 18.58 3.06 -17.53
N VAL A 7 19.33 2.32 -16.72
CA VAL A 7 18.78 1.55 -15.60
C VAL A 7 18.11 2.48 -14.58
N LYS A 8 18.76 3.59 -14.21
CA LYS A 8 18.18 4.58 -13.29
C LYS A 8 16.91 5.22 -13.85
N ALA A 9 16.87 5.50 -15.15
CA ALA A 9 15.69 6.06 -15.79
C ALA A 9 14.51 5.07 -15.75
N ALA A 10 14.75 3.79 -16.03
CA ALA A 10 13.73 2.76 -15.95
C ALA A 10 13.19 2.56 -14.53
N LEU A 11 14.06 2.59 -13.51
CA LEU A 11 13.62 2.47 -12.11
C LEU A 11 12.76 3.66 -11.65
N LYS A 12 13.01 4.87 -12.16
CA LYS A 12 12.20 6.05 -11.84
C LYS A 12 10.76 5.98 -12.37
N THR A 13 10.50 5.13 -13.36
CA THR A 13 9.15 4.93 -13.91
C THR A 13 8.43 3.72 -13.32
N GLN A 14 9.06 3.01 -12.38
CA GLN A 14 8.45 1.84 -11.76
C GLN A 14 7.27 2.26 -10.89
N ALA A 15 6.12 1.62 -11.13
CA ALA A 15 4.93 1.72 -10.28
C ALA A 15 4.60 0.35 -9.71
N VAL A 16 4.36 0.30 -8.40
CA VAL A 16 3.99 -0.90 -7.65
C VAL A 16 2.70 -0.62 -6.91
N GLU A 17 1.64 -1.32 -7.27
CA GLU A 17 0.36 -1.22 -6.58
C GLU A 17 0.46 -1.80 -5.16
N THR A 18 -0.07 -1.09 -4.17
CA THR A 18 -0.09 -1.55 -2.77
C THR A 18 -1.48 -2.09 -2.38
N PRO A 19 -1.56 -3.22 -1.68
CA PRO A 19 -2.84 -3.78 -1.25
C PRO A 19 -3.40 -3.11 0.01
N SER A 20 -4.64 -2.64 -0.03
CA SER A 20 -5.33 -1.99 1.09
C SER A 20 -5.32 -2.82 2.39
N TRP A 21 -5.46 -4.14 2.27
CA TRP A 21 -5.55 -5.05 3.41
C TRP A 21 -4.22 -5.27 4.13
N ALA A 22 -3.09 -4.90 3.53
CA ALA A 22 -1.78 -5.02 4.16
C ALA A 22 -1.49 -3.91 5.18
N TYR A 23 -2.27 -2.82 5.15
CA TYR A 23 -2.17 -1.75 6.15
C TYR A 23 -2.88 -2.11 7.47
N GLY A 24 -3.78 -3.08 7.45
CA GLY A 24 -4.44 -3.59 8.66
C GLY A 24 -3.56 -4.52 9.50
N ASN A 25 -4.07 -4.95 10.66
CA ASN A 25 -3.42 -5.98 11.47
C ASN A 25 -3.30 -7.29 10.68
N SER A 26 -2.07 -7.72 10.43
CA SER A 26 -1.77 -9.01 9.83
C SER A 26 -1.51 -10.07 10.89
N GLY A 27 -1.72 -11.34 10.53
CA GLY A 27 -1.44 -12.45 11.41
C GLY A 27 -1.50 -13.78 10.66
N THR A 28 -1.43 -14.86 11.43
CA THR A 28 -1.50 -16.22 10.88
C THR A 28 -2.76 -16.91 11.39
N ARG A 29 -3.00 -18.15 10.93
CA ARG A 29 -4.06 -19.01 11.48
C ARG A 29 -3.95 -19.25 13.00
N PHE A 30 -2.82 -18.92 13.63
CA PHE A 30 -2.59 -19.13 15.06
C PHE A 30 -2.92 -17.89 15.89
N LYS A 31 -2.56 -16.69 15.40
CA LYS A 31 -2.75 -15.45 16.15
C LYS A 31 -2.63 -14.22 15.25
N VAL A 32 -3.42 -13.20 15.59
CA VAL A 32 -3.25 -11.79 15.20
C VAL A 32 -2.89 -11.00 16.45
N PHE A 33 -1.87 -10.15 16.37
CA PHE A 33 -1.46 -9.26 17.45
C PHE A 33 -1.78 -7.82 17.04
N ALA A 34 -2.76 -7.22 17.72
CA ALA A 34 -3.18 -5.87 17.42
C ALA A 34 -2.06 -4.86 17.73
N GLN A 35 -1.81 -3.95 16.80
CA GLN A 35 -0.92 -2.81 16.97
C GLN A 35 -1.71 -1.51 17.15
N ALA A 36 -1.18 -0.60 17.96
CA ALA A 36 -1.75 0.73 18.09
C ALA A 36 -1.53 1.54 16.81
N GLY A 37 -2.53 2.32 16.41
CA GLY A 37 -2.45 3.18 15.20
C GLY A 37 -2.76 2.46 13.89
N VAL A 38 -3.26 1.22 13.93
CA VAL A 38 -3.69 0.49 12.72
C VAL A 38 -4.98 1.12 12.17
N PRO A 39 -5.10 1.29 10.84
CA PRO A 39 -6.25 1.91 10.19
C PRO A 39 -7.53 1.10 10.41
N ARG A 40 -8.64 1.82 10.60
CA ARG A 40 -9.94 1.30 11.03
C ARG A 40 -10.97 1.26 9.91
N ASP A 41 -10.77 2.07 8.89
CA ASP A 41 -11.67 2.21 7.75
C ASP A 41 -10.87 2.33 6.43
N PRO A 42 -11.55 2.29 5.26
CA PRO A 42 -10.87 2.35 3.97
C PRO A 42 -10.14 3.67 3.72
N PHE A 43 -10.58 4.78 4.34
CA PHE A 43 -9.94 6.08 4.18
C PHE A 43 -8.61 6.14 4.93
N GLU A 44 -8.57 5.64 6.17
CA GLU A 44 -7.33 5.54 6.93
C GLU A 44 -6.30 4.62 6.26
N LYS A 45 -6.75 3.54 5.60
CA LYS A 45 -5.85 2.69 4.78
C LYS A 45 -5.25 3.48 3.61
N LEU A 46 -6.02 4.38 2.99
CA LEU A 46 -5.51 5.24 1.91
C LEU A 46 -4.56 6.32 2.43
N ASP A 47 -4.80 6.86 3.62
CA ASP A 47 -3.88 7.80 4.27
C ASP A 47 -2.51 7.12 4.53
N ASP A 48 -2.52 5.90 5.05
CA ASP A 48 -1.31 5.11 5.24
C ASP A 48 -0.62 4.76 3.91
N ALA A 49 -1.40 4.42 2.87
CA ALA A 49 -0.87 4.17 1.53
C ALA A 49 -0.24 5.41 0.90
N ALA A 50 -0.86 6.58 1.08
CA ALA A 50 -0.32 7.86 0.65
C ALA A 50 1.03 8.13 1.30
N LYS A 51 1.21 7.76 2.57
CA LYS A 51 2.49 7.89 3.26
C LYS A 51 3.57 6.98 2.70
N VAL A 52 3.22 5.76 2.28
CA VAL A 52 4.13 4.88 1.54
C VAL A 52 4.54 5.50 0.20
N HIS A 53 3.59 6.07 -0.54
CA HIS A 53 3.91 6.75 -1.80
C HIS A 53 4.80 7.97 -1.59
N GLU A 54 4.52 8.80 -0.58
CA GLU A 54 5.32 9.99 -0.23
C GLU A 54 6.80 9.64 -0.03
N PHE A 55 7.09 8.55 0.71
CA PHE A 55 8.46 8.16 1.00
C PHE A 55 9.15 7.36 -0.11
N THR A 56 8.40 6.63 -0.93
CA THR A 56 8.98 5.71 -1.91
C THR A 56 8.93 6.23 -3.34
N GLY A 57 7.98 7.10 -3.67
CA GLY A 57 7.70 7.59 -5.02
C GLY A 57 7.18 6.54 -6.01
N VAL A 58 7.13 5.26 -5.64
CA VAL A 58 6.83 4.14 -6.55
C VAL A 58 5.46 3.50 -6.33
N ALA A 59 4.71 3.90 -5.29
CA ALA A 59 3.42 3.29 -4.95
C ALA A 59 2.18 4.17 -5.25
N PRO A 60 1.90 4.56 -6.52
CA PRO A 60 0.86 5.54 -6.83
C PRO A 60 -0.57 4.99 -6.81
N THR A 61 -0.77 3.67 -6.74
CA THR A 61 -2.10 3.03 -6.81
C THR A 61 -2.32 2.04 -5.69
N VAL A 62 -3.59 1.86 -5.32
CA VAL A 62 -4.00 0.95 -4.23
C VAL A 62 -4.99 -0.08 -4.76
N ALA A 63 -4.70 -1.36 -4.53
CA ALA A 63 -5.64 -2.45 -4.79
C ALA A 63 -6.68 -2.53 -3.68
N LEU A 64 -7.95 -2.37 -4.03
CA LEU A 64 -9.09 -2.49 -3.12
C LEU A 64 -9.61 -3.92 -3.05
N HIS A 65 -10.12 -4.30 -1.88
CA HIS A 65 -10.69 -5.61 -1.60
C HIS A 65 -12.12 -5.48 -1.08
N ILE A 66 -13.10 -5.90 -1.88
CA ILE A 66 -14.52 -5.86 -1.50
C ILE A 66 -14.95 -7.21 -0.91
N PRO A 67 -15.63 -7.26 0.25
CA PRO A 67 -16.28 -6.14 0.95
C PRO A 67 -15.45 -5.44 2.04
N TRP A 68 -14.16 -5.73 2.19
CA TRP A 68 -13.32 -5.18 3.28
C TRP A 68 -13.09 -3.67 3.17
N ASP A 69 -13.13 -3.13 1.95
CA ASP A 69 -13.00 -1.72 1.64
C ASP A 69 -14.31 -1.09 1.15
N ARG A 70 -15.44 -1.72 1.48
CA ARG A 70 -16.75 -1.17 1.14
C ARG A 70 -16.97 0.14 1.89
N VAL A 71 -17.42 1.15 1.14
CA VAL A 71 -17.99 2.40 1.67
C VAL A 71 -19.50 2.44 1.41
N GLU A 72 -20.18 3.39 2.02
CA GLU A 72 -21.63 3.54 1.93
C GLU A 72 -22.09 3.97 0.52
N ASP A 73 -21.24 4.71 -0.19
CA ASP A 73 -21.49 5.29 -1.50
C ASP A 73 -20.27 5.02 -2.41
N TYR A 74 -20.45 4.16 -3.42
CA TYR A 74 -19.41 3.79 -4.39
C TYR A 74 -19.90 4.00 -5.83
#